data_AF-A0A2V8PZY9-F1
#
_entry.id   AF-A0A2V8PZY9-F1
#
_cell.length_a   1.000
_cell.length_b   1.000
_cell.length_c   1.000
_cell.angle_alpha   90.00
_cell.angle_beta   90.00
_cell.angle_gamma   90.00
#
_symmetry.space_group_name_H-M   'P 1'
#
loop_
_entity.id
_entity.type
_entity.pdbx_description
1 polymer ?
#
loop_
_entity_poly.entity_id
_entity_poly.type
_entity_poly.pdbx_seq_one_letter_code
_entity_poly.pdbx_strand_id
1 'polypeptide(L)'
;MADARGPNEALVKKESDLPAQDPLVSKSSSGWMLLCALLMTASIAWALWDEAFGQRPWKSMQREFVSRYTRYLDSIKEKSGQSETEIRESAVYQQLEAAEKAASDEVKEESDRLDAEAKLAQKKLDAITDTFQNQRGRLTVISYNIETSEGSAKERYKRRAEEKRAEIVTVEVPTGEGDKVKTEKLNYTQLEKLYDEQREIKADRLGKRAELLKTPSELRKKKDDYLRNQLIGFTPTQLEGLKTKVASYDYSILGHQISVGAYNIVDRCEVCHAGIREPVELRPADLAPDGPGKEPDSLARAFVSHPNKEIFQVHNPEKFGCASCHWGNGRATTSDTKGHGRHKFWLWPMFEKENTEAGCQQ
;
A
#
# COMPACT_ATOMS: atom_id res chain seq x y z
N MET A 1 13.00 -16.69 -115.76
CA MET A 1 13.92 -15.55 -115.58
C MET A 1 14.19 -15.41 -114.11
N ALA A 2 15.46 -15.41 -113.74
CA ALA A 2 15.96 -15.39 -112.37
C ALA A 2 15.58 -14.07 -111.67
N ASP A 3 15.46 -14.09 -110.34
CA ASP A 3 16.45 -13.34 -109.57
C ASP A 3 16.58 -13.81 -108.12
N ALA A 4 17.78 -13.58 -107.61
CA ALA A 4 18.41 -14.25 -106.49
C ALA A 4 17.94 -13.75 -105.10
N ARG A 5 18.07 -14.64 -104.12
CA ARG A 5 17.96 -14.34 -102.68
C ARG A 5 19.19 -13.55 -102.23
N GLY A 6 18.96 -12.40 -101.61
CA GLY A 6 19.95 -11.69 -100.80
C GLY A 6 19.86 -12.13 -99.32
N PRO A 7 20.96 -12.44 -98.62
CA PRO A 7 20.96 -12.96 -97.26
C PRO A 7 21.09 -11.81 -96.26
N ASN A 8 20.06 -11.56 -95.46
CA ASN A 8 20.16 -10.78 -94.21
C ASN A 8 18.96 -11.10 -93.30
N GLU A 9 18.81 -12.37 -92.95
CA GLU A 9 18.22 -12.72 -91.65
C GLU A 9 19.34 -12.69 -90.62
N ALA A 10 19.50 -11.56 -89.94
CA ALA A 10 20.27 -11.51 -88.71
C ALA A 10 19.60 -10.54 -87.72
N LEU A 11 18.88 -11.17 -86.77
CA LEU A 11 18.70 -10.71 -85.39
C LEU A 11 17.78 -9.49 -85.17
N VAL A 12 16.49 -9.62 -85.53
CA VAL A 12 15.45 -9.00 -84.68
C VAL A 12 14.96 -10.09 -83.74
N LYS A 13 15.33 -9.98 -82.47
CA LYS A 13 14.80 -10.81 -81.39
C LYS A 13 13.30 -10.55 -81.34
N LYS A 14 12.50 -11.49 -81.85
CA LYS A 14 11.04 -11.43 -81.79
C LYS A 14 10.67 -11.39 -80.30
N GLU A 15 10.25 -10.22 -79.81
CA GLU A 15 9.58 -10.14 -78.51
C GLU A 15 8.41 -11.12 -78.57
N SER A 16 8.40 -12.07 -77.64
CA SER A 16 7.32 -13.06 -77.56
C SER A 16 6.00 -12.31 -77.51
N ASP A 17 5.12 -12.58 -78.47
CA ASP A 17 3.78 -12.02 -78.54
C ASP A 17 3.15 -12.06 -77.15
N LEU A 18 3.06 -10.90 -76.49
CA LEU A 18 2.37 -10.76 -75.22
C LEU A 18 0.95 -11.29 -75.43
N PRO A 19 0.43 -12.16 -74.55
CA PRO A 19 -0.89 -12.76 -74.74
C PRO A 19 -1.92 -11.65 -74.94
N ALA A 20 -2.73 -11.77 -76.01
CA ALA A 20 -3.69 -10.76 -76.47
C ALA A 20 -4.77 -10.35 -75.45
N GLN A 21 -4.83 -11.05 -74.32
CA GLN A 21 -5.62 -10.67 -73.15
C GLN A 21 -4.75 -10.83 -71.90
N ASP A 22 -3.95 -9.80 -71.61
CA ASP A 22 -3.37 -9.67 -70.28
C ASP A 22 -4.51 -9.31 -69.29
N PRO A 23 -4.84 -10.18 -68.32
CA PRO A 23 -5.89 -9.89 -67.32
C PRO A 23 -5.58 -8.66 -66.47
N LEU A 24 -4.32 -8.20 -66.42
CA LEU A 24 -3.93 -6.96 -65.74
C LEU A 24 -4.34 -5.71 -66.53
N VAL A 25 -4.43 -5.80 -67.86
CA VAL A 25 -4.71 -4.65 -68.76
C VAL A 25 -6.16 -4.67 -69.27
N SER A 26 -6.80 -5.85 -69.30
CA SER A 26 -8.12 -6.06 -69.91
C SER A 26 -9.31 -5.99 -68.94
N LYS A 27 -9.09 -5.95 -67.62
CA LYS A 27 -10.17 -5.84 -66.62
C LYS A 27 -9.86 -4.76 -65.59
N SER A 28 -10.81 -3.84 -65.38
CA SER A 28 -10.67 -2.79 -64.37
C SER A 28 -10.86 -3.37 -62.97
N SER A 29 -9.79 -3.39 -62.18
CA SER A 29 -9.82 -3.76 -60.76
C SER A 29 -10.39 -2.67 -59.85
N SER A 30 -10.74 -1.50 -60.41
CA SER A 30 -11.18 -0.31 -59.67
C SER A 30 -12.42 -0.55 -58.82
N GLY A 31 -13.38 -1.37 -59.30
CA GLY A 31 -14.57 -1.72 -58.53
C GLY A 31 -14.27 -2.54 -57.27
N TRP A 32 -13.35 -3.51 -57.38
CA TRP A 32 -12.89 -4.29 -56.23
C TRP A 32 -12.06 -3.44 -55.27
N MET A 33 -11.21 -2.55 -55.78
CA MET A 33 -10.46 -1.61 -54.94
C MET A 33 -11.40 -0.66 -54.18
N LEU A 34 -12.44 -0.14 -54.83
CA LEU A 34 -13.45 0.69 -54.18
C LEU A 34 -14.19 -0.08 -53.08
N LEU A 35 -14.62 -1.32 -53.35
CA LEU A 35 -15.26 -2.17 -52.35
C LEU A 35 -14.35 -2.41 -51.14
N CYS A 36 -13.08 -2.77 -51.38
CA CYS A 36 -12.10 -2.95 -50.31
C CYS A 36 -11.86 -1.65 -49.52
N ALA A 37 -11.77 -0.50 -50.19
CA ALA A 37 -11.60 0.79 -49.54
C ALA A 37 -12.81 1.17 -48.66
N LEU A 38 -14.03 0.90 -49.13
CA LEU A 38 -15.25 1.13 -48.35
C LEU A 38 -15.33 0.18 -47.15
N LEU A 39 -14.97 -1.09 -47.32
CA LEU A 39 -14.91 -2.05 -46.22
C LEU A 39 -13.87 -1.67 -45.16
N MET A 40 -12.69 -1.21 -45.58
CA MET A 40 -11.66 -0.68 -44.67
C MET A 40 -12.13 0.59 -43.95
N THR A 41 -12.85 1.48 -44.63
CA THR A 41 -13.41 2.69 -43.99
C THR A 41 -14.47 2.32 -42.97
N ALA A 42 -15.36 1.38 -43.31
CA ALA A 42 -16.39 0.89 -42.40
C ALA A 42 -15.78 0.18 -41.18
N SER A 43 -14.70 -0.60 -41.36
CA SER A 43 -14.02 -1.27 -40.24
C SER A 43 -13.31 -0.28 -39.32
N ILE A 44 -12.71 0.78 -39.85
CA ILE A 44 -12.15 1.88 -39.03
C ILE A 44 -13.25 2.60 -38.27
N ALA A 45 -14.37 2.95 -38.93
CA ALA A 45 -15.49 3.61 -38.28
C ALA A 45 -16.06 2.74 -37.15
N TRP A 46 -16.20 1.43 -37.38
CA TRP A 46 -16.60 0.48 -36.35
C TRP A 46 -15.58 0.41 -35.20
N ALA A 47 -14.28 0.33 -35.50
CA ALA A 47 -13.24 0.26 -34.49
C ALA A 47 -13.21 1.51 -33.60
N LEU A 48 -13.37 2.70 -34.19
CA LEU A 48 -13.47 3.96 -33.44
C LEU A 48 -14.73 4.02 -32.57
N TRP A 49 -15.85 3.52 -33.07
CA TRP A 49 -17.10 3.42 -32.30
C TRP A 49 -16.95 2.44 -31.12
N ASP A 50 -16.43 1.24 -31.38
CA ASP A 50 -16.18 0.22 -30.35
C ASP A 50 -15.18 0.74 -29.31
N GLU A 51 -14.11 1.41 -29.71
CA GLU A 51 -13.16 2.02 -28.78
C GLU A 51 -13.82 3.12 -27.93
N ALA A 52 -14.67 3.96 -28.53
CA ALA A 52 -15.31 5.06 -27.82
C ALA A 52 -16.36 4.57 -26.80
N PHE A 53 -17.13 3.54 -27.14
CA PHE A 53 -18.32 3.13 -26.37
C PHE A 53 -18.26 1.71 -25.81
N GLY A 54 -17.74 0.74 -26.58
CA GLY A 54 -17.67 -0.67 -26.17
C GLY A 54 -16.50 -0.99 -25.24
N GLN A 55 -15.32 -0.45 -25.53
CA GLN A 55 -14.10 -0.77 -24.78
C GLN A 55 -13.87 0.11 -23.56
N ARG A 56 -14.65 1.18 -23.36
CA ARG A 56 -14.49 2.16 -22.27
C ARG A 56 -15.68 2.25 -21.31
N PRO A 57 -16.25 1.13 -20.84
CA PRO A 57 -17.45 1.15 -19.99
C PRO A 57 -17.22 1.89 -18.66
N TRP A 58 -15.98 1.94 -18.18
CA TRP A 58 -15.63 2.64 -16.95
C TRP A 58 -15.95 4.15 -16.98
N LYS A 59 -15.94 4.79 -18.15
CA LYS A 59 -16.24 6.22 -18.25
C LYS A 59 -17.67 6.53 -17.82
N SER A 60 -18.62 5.67 -18.16
CA SER A 60 -20.01 5.84 -17.74
C SER A 60 -20.13 5.73 -16.22
N MET A 61 -19.47 4.74 -15.64
CA MET A 61 -19.43 4.52 -14.20
C MET A 61 -18.71 5.65 -13.46
N GLN A 62 -17.64 6.22 -14.00
CA GLN A 62 -16.99 7.39 -13.41
C GLN A 62 -17.89 8.63 -13.44
N ARG A 63 -18.71 8.82 -14.48
CA ARG A 63 -19.73 9.89 -14.50
C ARG A 63 -20.79 9.67 -13.43
N GLU A 64 -21.21 8.42 -13.21
CA GLU A 64 -22.09 8.05 -12.10
C GLU A 64 -21.47 8.41 -10.75
N PHE A 65 -20.19 8.04 -10.55
CA PHE A 65 -19.46 8.43 -9.34
C PHE A 65 -19.44 9.95 -9.15
N VAL A 66 -19.02 10.71 -10.15
CA VAL A 66 -18.95 12.18 -10.10
C VAL A 66 -20.31 12.79 -9.77
N SER A 67 -21.38 12.33 -10.42
CA SER A 67 -22.75 12.82 -10.16
C SER A 67 -23.20 12.54 -8.73
N ARG A 68 -23.06 11.30 -8.27
CA ARG A 68 -23.50 10.88 -6.93
C ARG A 68 -22.64 11.50 -5.83
N TYR A 69 -21.34 11.60 -6.05
CA TYR A 69 -20.42 12.21 -5.11
C TYR A 69 -20.65 13.72 -5.00
N THR A 70 -20.89 14.42 -6.12
CA THR A 70 -21.28 15.84 -6.10
C THR A 70 -22.53 16.05 -5.26
N ARG A 71 -23.58 15.24 -5.49
CA ARG A 71 -24.82 15.28 -4.72
C ARG A 71 -24.59 15.03 -3.22
N TYR A 72 -23.70 14.09 -2.89
CA TYR A 72 -23.31 13.84 -1.51
C TYR A 72 -22.58 15.03 -0.88
N LEU A 73 -21.57 15.59 -1.58
CA LEU A 73 -20.85 16.79 -1.15
C LEU A 73 -21.78 17.99 -0.95
N ASP A 74 -22.81 18.15 -1.77
CA ASP A 74 -23.85 19.15 -1.58
C ASP A 74 -24.68 18.89 -0.31
N SER A 75 -25.07 17.62 -0.05
CA SER A 75 -25.86 17.25 1.13
C SER A 75 -25.13 17.42 2.45
N ILE A 76 -23.79 17.31 2.46
CA ILE A 76 -22.96 17.53 3.65
C ILE A 76 -22.52 18.98 3.80
N LYS A 77 -22.61 19.82 2.76
CA LYS A 77 -22.35 21.27 2.86
C LYS A 77 -23.32 21.96 3.81
N GLU A 78 -24.57 21.52 3.86
CA GLU A 78 -25.55 22.03 4.85
C GLU A 78 -25.24 21.57 6.28
N LYS A 79 -24.44 20.51 6.43
CA LYS A 79 -24.02 19.92 7.71
C LYS A 79 -22.60 20.27 8.14
N SER A 80 -21.81 20.93 7.29
CA SER A 80 -20.46 21.37 7.65
C SER A 80 -20.57 22.48 8.68
N GLY A 81 -20.61 22.07 9.95
CA GLY A 81 -20.52 22.91 11.11
C GLY A 81 -19.14 23.53 11.27
N GLN A 82 -19.04 24.36 12.31
CA GLN A 82 -17.94 25.24 12.73
C GLN A 82 -16.54 24.86 12.22
N SER A 83 -15.79 25.85 11.73
CA SER A 83 -14.42 25.64 11.29
C SER A 83 -13.53 25.08 12.43
N GLU A 84 -12.45 24.37 12.10
CA GLU A 84 -11.49 23.88 13.09
C GLU A 84 -11.01 25.00 14.02
N THR A 85 -10.85 26.21 13.48
CA THR A 85 -10.51 27.42 14.24
C THR A 85 -11.57 27.76 15.28
N GLU A 86 -12.85 27.76 14.92
CA GLU A 86 -13.96 28.02 15.85
C GLU A 86 -14.05 26.97 16.97
N ILE A 87 -13.78 25.69 16.65
CA ILE A 87 -13.78 24.62 17.66
C ILE A 87 -12.57 24.77 18.59
N ARG A 88 -11.40 25.16 18.08
CA ARG A 88 -10.21 25.45 18.89
C ARG A 88 -10.39 26.69 19.76
N GLU A 89 -11.15 27.68 19.29
CA GLU A 89 -11.54 28.86 20.06
C GLU A 89 -12.66 28.57 21.08
N SER A 90 -13.31 27.41 20.99
CA SER A 90 -14.37 27.05 21.94
C SER A 90 -13.83 26.92 23.36
N ALA A 91 -14.61 27.42 24.33
CA ALA A 91 -14.23 27.39 25.75
C ALA A 91 -13.96 25.96 26.25
N VAL A 92 -14.67 24.96 25.72
CA VAL A 92 -14.49 23.55 26.08
C VAL A 92 -13.17 22.99 25.56
N TYR A 93 -12.78 23.31 24.32
CA TYR A 93 -11.49 22.89 23.77
C TYR A 93 -10.33 23.54 24.52
N GLN A 94 -10.41 24.84 24.79
CA GLN A 94 -9.40 25.58 25.56
C GLN A 94 -9.23 25.03 26.99
N GLN A 95 -10.31 24.61 27.65
CA GLN A 95 -10.24 23.94 28.95
C GLN A 95 -9.54 22.58 28.86
N LEU A 96 -9.84 21.77 27.84
CA LEU A 96 -9.20 20.48 27.63
C LEU A 96 -7.71 20.62 27.28
N GLU A 97 -7.35 21.61 26.47
CA GLU A 97 -5.97 21.94 26.13
C GLU A 97 -5.18 22.41 27.36
N ALA A 98 -5.75 23.31 28.16
CA ALA A 98 -5.13 23.76 29.40
C ALA A 98 -4.96 22.62 30.41
N ALA A 99 -5.97 21.74 30.56
CA ALA A 99 -5.92 20.58 31.44
C ALA A 99 -4.88 19.55 30.98
N GLU A 100 -4.81 19.23 29.69
CA GLU A 100 -3.79 18.34 29.13
C GLU A 100 -2.38 18.91 29.35
N LYS A 101 -2.19 20.19 29.08
CA LYS A 101 -0.90 20.86 29.26
C LYS A 101 -0.46 20.85 30.72
N ALA A 102 -1.36 21.22 31.64
CA ALA A 102 -1.06 21.20 33.07
C ALA A 102 -0.69 19.79 33.57
N ALA A 103 -1.48 18.77 33.20
CA ALA A 103 -1.21 17.39 33.57
C ALA A 103 0.09 16.87 32.93
N SER A 104 0.39 17.26 31.69
CA SER A 104 1.63 16.88 31.01
C SER A 104 2.85 17.56 31.62
N ASP A 105 2.75 18.84 31.99
CA ASP A 105 3.85 19.60 32.60
C ASP A 105 4.15 19.10 34.02
N GLU A 106 3.13 18.70 34.79
CA GLU A 106 3.28 18.12 36.13
C GLU A 106 4.12 16.83 36.12
N VAL A 107 3.89 15.95 35.15
CA VAL A 107 4.59 14.66 35.08
C VAL A 107 5.84 14.70 34.20
N LYS A 108 6.14 15.82 33.55
CA LYS A 108 7.18 15.92 32.52
C LYS A 108 8.56 15.57 33.06
N GLU A 109 8.99 16.22 34.13
CA GLU A 109 10.33 16.02 34.71
C GLU A 109 10.53 14.57 35.16
N GLU A 110 9.52 14.00 35.81
CA GLU A 110 9.56 12.63 36.29
C GLU A 110 9.52 11.61 35.14
N SER A 111 8.65 11.82 34.14
CA SER A 111 8.59 10.99 32.93
C SER A 111 9.91 11.01 32.17
N ASP A 112 10.51 12.19 32.00
CA ASP A 112 11.78 12.36 31.29
C ASP A 112 12.93 11.70 32.05
N ARG A 113 12.93 11.78 33.39
CA ARG A 113 13.89 11.05 34.24
C ARG A 113 13.75 9.54 34.06
N LEU A 114 12.53 9.01 34.16
CA LEU A 114 12.28 7.57 34.01
C LEU A 114 12.63 7.07 32.59
N ASP A 115 12.38 7.88 31.56
CA ASP A 115 12.77 7.57 30.18
C ASP A 115 14.30 7.56 30.01
N ALA A 116 15.01 8.50 30.60
CA ALA A 116 16.47 8.53 30.60
C ALA A 116 17.07 7.31 31.32
N GLU A 117 16.51 6.92 32.47
CA GLU A 117 16.93 5.71 33.21
C GLU A 117 16.65 4.43 32.39
N ALA A 118 15.48 4.34 31.75
CA ALA A 118 15.14 3.20 30.89
C ALA A 118 16.07 3.11 29.67
N LYS A 119 16.42 4.25 29.04
CA LYS A 119 17.38 4.32 27.94
C LYS A 119 18.77 3.91 28.39
N LEU A 120 19.21 4.30 29.58
CA LEU A 120 20.49 3.87 30.13
C LEU A 120 20.50 2.35 30.37
N ALA A 121 19.45 1.79 30.96
CA ALA A 121 19.31 0.35 31.14
C ALA A 121 19.33 -0.39 29.80
N GLN A 122 18.68 0.15 28.76
CA GLN A 122 18.74 -0.41 27.41
C GLN A 122 20.16 -0.40 26.83
N LYS A 123 20.88 0.72 26.93
CA LYS A 123 22.28 0.79 26.45
C LYS A 123 23.17 -0.23 27.16
N LYS A 124 22.95 -0.46 28.45
CA LYS A 124 23.67 -1.49 29.21
C LYS A 124 23.30 -2.89 28.74
N LEU A 125 22.02 -3.16 28.49
CA LEU A 125 21.56 -4.43 27.90
C LEU A 125 22.20 -4.66 26.52
N ASP A 126 22.21 -3.67 25.64
CA ASP A 126 22.79 -3.77 24.30
C ASP A 126 24.27 -4.16 24.37
N ALA A 127 25.02 -3.56 25.30
CA ALA A 127 26.45 -3.84 25.48
C ALA A 127 26.76 -5.26 25.97
N ILE A 128 25.86 -5.89 26.75
CA ILE A 128 26.11 -7.20 27.36
C ILE A 128 25.36 -8.36 26.68
N THR A 129 24.34 -8.06 25.86
CA THR A 129 23.43 -9.07 25.30
C THR A 129 24.18 -10.11 24.47
N ASP A 130 25.03 -9.69 23.54
CA ASP A 130 25.75 -10.62 22.66
C ASP A 130 26.67 -11.56 23.45
N THR A 131 27.41 -11.01 24.41
CA THR A 131 28.30 -11.80 25.27
C THR A 131 27.50 -12.78 26.13
N PHE A 132 26.38 -12.33 26.72
CA PHE A 132 25.51 -13.17 27.53
C PHE A 132 24.87 -14.29 26.72
N GLN A 133 24.29 -13.98 25.55
CA GLN A 133 23.65 -14.96 24.68
C GLN A 133 24.65 -16.00 24.16
N ASN A 134 25.89 -15.59 23.85
CA ASN A 134 26.93 -16.53 23.45
C ASN A 134 27.29 -17.51 24.58
N GLN A 135 27.50 -17.00 25.79
CA GLN A 135 27.81 -17.84 26.96
C GLN A 135 26.64 -18.78 27.31
N ARG A 136 25.41 -18.27 27.31
CA ARG A 136 24.18 -19.04 27.53
C ARG A 136 23.98 -20.11 26.46
N GLY A 137 24.20 -19.79 25.19
CA GLY A 137 24.10 -20.74 24.08
C GLY A 137 25.09 -21.90 24.23
N ARG A 138 26.35 -21.60 24.57
CA ARG A 138 27.37 -22.63 24.83
C ARG A 138 27.01 -23.51 26.03
N LEU A 139 26.55 -22.93 27.14
CA LEU A 139 26.09 -23.69 28.31
C LEU A 139 24.86 -24.56 27.99
N THR A 140 23.98 -24.10 27.12
CA THR A 140 22.82 -24.89 26.64
C THR A 140 23.27 -26.13 25.88
N VAL A 141 24.24 -25.98 24.96
CA VAL A 141 24.84 -27.11 24.25
C VAL A 141 25.56 -28.07 25.20
N ILE A 142 26.29 -27.56 26.19
CA ILE A 142 26.92 -28.41 27.21
C ILE A 142 25.86 -29.16 28.03
N SER A 143 24.78 -28.49 28.42
CA SER A 143 23.67 -29.10 29.17
C SER A 143 23.00 -30.22 28.39
N TYR A 144 22.70 -30.01 27.11
CA TYR A 144 22.20 -31.07 26.22
C TYR A 144 23.14 -32.29 26.16
N ASN A 145 24.45 -32.06 26.08
CA ASN A 145 25.43 -33.15 26.10
C ASN A 145 25.48 -33.89 27.45
N ILE A 146 25.23 -33.22 28.58
CA ILE A 146 25.12 -33.85 29.90
C ILE A 146 23.88 -34.76 29.96
N GLU A 147 22.77 -34.33 29.38
CA GLU A 147 21.50 -35.08 29.36
C GLU A 147 21.57 -36.31 28.46
N THR A 148 22.30 -36.22 27.35
CA THR A 148 22.40 -37.28 26.33
C THR A 148 23.59 -38.23 26.48
N SER A 149 24.51 -37.97 27.43
CA SER A 149 25.70 -38.81 27.67
C SER A 149 25.59 -39.63 28.95
N GLU A 150 26.28 -40.78 28.97
CA GLU A 150 26.39 -41.65 30.14
C GLU A 150 27.85 -41.82 30.61
N GLY A 151 28.02 -42.33 31.84
CA GLY A 151 29.33 -42.69 32.40
C GLY A 151 30.35 -41.53 32.44
N SER A 152 31.59 -41.82 32.05
CA SER A 152 32.71 -40.86 32.10
C SER A 152 32.53 -39.66 31.16
N ALA A 153 31.76 -39.80 30.09
CA ALA A 153 31.45 -38.70 29.17
C ALA A 153 30.56 -37.64 29.85
N LYS A 154 29.58 -38.06 30.65
CA LYS A 154 28.72 -37.17 31.43
C LYS A 154 29.51 -36.34 32.44
N GLU A 155 30.41 -36.98 33.20
CA GLU A 155 31.25 -36.29 34.17
C GLU A 155 32.23 -35.30 33.51
N ARG A 156 32.72 -35.60 32.31
CA ARG A 156 33.51 -34.65 31.51
C ARG A 156 32.69 -33.41 31.14
N TYR A 157 31.44 -33.56 30.68
CA TYR A 157 30.61 -32.41 30.33
C TYR A 157 30.18 -31.58 31.55
N LYS A 158 29.94 -32.21 32.71
CA LYS A 158 29.72 -31.48 33.97
C LYS A 158 30.90 -30.58 34.32
N ARG A 159 32.13 -31.10 34.25
CA ARG A 159 33.34 -30.30 34.49
C ARG A 159 33.46 -29.14 33.51
N ARG A 160 33.18 -29.37 32.22
CA ARG A 160 33.16 -28.31 31.20
C ARG A 160 32.09 -27.25 31.48
N ALA A 161 30.94 -27.63 32.05
CA ALA A 161 29.92 -26.67 32.44
C ALA A 161 30.41 -25.77 33.58
N GLU A 162 31.06 -26.34 34.60
CA GLU A 162 31.68 -25.57 35.70
C GLU A 162 32.79 -24.64 35.20
N GLU A 163 33.71 -25.15 34.37
CA GLU A 163 34.76 -24.35 33.74
C GLU A 163 34.16 -23.19 32.93
N LYS A 164 33.08 -23.45 32.18
CA LYS A 164 32.40 -22.45 31.37
C LYS A 164 31.67 -21.41 32.21
N ARG A 165 31.05 -21.81 33.33
CA ARG A 165 30.44 -20.88 34.29
C ARG A 165 31.49 -20.00 34.97
N ALA A 166 32.67 -20.54 35.24
CA ALA A 166 33.80 -19.83 35.84
C ALA A 166 34.61 -18.97 34.85
N GLU A 167 34.38 -19.11 33.54
CA GLU A 167 35.04 -18.32 32.49
C GLU A 167 34.73 -16.83 32.68
N ILE A 168 35.78 -16.03 32.80
CA ILE A 168 35.68 -14.58 32.94
C ILE A 168 35.63 -13.94 31.56
N VAL A 169 34.54 -13.26 31.27
CA VAL A 169 34.38 -12.44 30.07
C VAL A 169 34.56 -10.97 30.42
N THR A 170 35.12 -10.22 29.48
CA THR A 170 35.27 -8.77 29.61
C THR A 170 34.14 -8.10 28.82
N VAL A 171 33.38 -7.24 29.47
CA VAL A 171 32.28 -6.47 28.86
C VAL A 171 32.48 -4.98 29.12
N GLU A 172 32.11 -4.14 28.16
CA GLU A 172 32.20 -2.69 28.27
C GLU A 172 30.82 -2.11 28.57
N VAL A 173 30.56 -1.76 29.83
CA VAL A 173 29.23 -1.34 30.27
C VAL A 173 29.16 0.19 30.37
N PRO A 174 28.20 0.86 29.72
CA PRO A 174 28.02 2.31 29.84
C PRO A 174 27.72 2.74 31.28
N THR A 175 28.40 3.78 31.78
CA THR A 175 28.21 4.25 33.18
C THR A 175 27.06 5.23 33.35
N GLY A 176 26.66 5.92 32.28
CA GLY A 176 25.62 6.97 32.31
C GLY A 176 26.17 8.40 32.39
N GLU A 177 27.48 8.58 32.59
CA GLU A 177 28.17 9.87 32.48
C GLU A 177 28.72 10.07 31.06
N GLY A 178 27.89 10.52 30.13
CA GLY A 178 28.28 10.70 28.73
C GLY A 178 28.65 9.37 28.04
N ASP A 179 29.67 9.38 27.18
CA ASP A 179 30.13 8.20 26.43
C ASP A 179 31.14 7.33 27.20
N LYS A 180 31.23 7.49 28.53
CA LYS A 180 32.14 6.68 29.34
C LYS A 180 31.63 5.24 29.46
N VAL A 181 32.51 4.30 29.14
CA VAL A 181 32.31 2.87 29.36
C VAL A 181 33.20 2.39 30.50
N LYS A 182 32.68 1.47 31.30
CA LYS A 182 33.43 0.78 32.34
C LYS A 182 33.65 -0.67 31.90
N THR A 183 34.91 -1.04 31.80
CA THR A 183 35.30 -2.43 31.53
C THR A 183 35.10 -3.26 32.79
N GLU A 184 34.19 -4.23 32.74
CA GLU A 184 33.93 -5.18 33.82
C GLU A 184 34.33 -6.59 33.41
N LYS A 185 34.91 -7.34 34.36
CA LYS A 185 35.29 -8.73 34.20
C LYS A 185 34.30 -9.58 34.99
N LEU A 186 33.41 -10.29 34.30
CA LEU A 186 32.28 -10.99 34.89
C LEU A 186 32.31 -12.48 34.51
N ASN A 187 31.91 -13.34 35.44
CA ASN A 187 31.60 -14.74 35.14
C ASN A 187 30.14 -14.89 34.66
N TYR A 188 29.72 -16.09 34.25
CA TYR A 188 28.36 -16.30 33.73
C TYR A 188 27.26 -15.88 34.73
N THR A 189 27.38 -16.26 36.00
CA THR A 189 26.39 -15.96 37.03
C THR A 189 26.26 -14.44 37.28
N GLN A 190 27.39 -13.73 37.27
CA GLN A 190 27.39 -12.28 37.41
C GLN A 190 26.81 -11.58 36.17
N LEU A 191 27.10 -12.10 34.97
CA LEU A 191 26.58 -11.58 33.72
C LEU A 191 25.06 -11.80 33.59
N GLU A 192 24.57 -12.98 33.98
CA GLU A 192 23.15 -13.31 34.05
C GLU A 192 22.42 -12.37 35.02
N LYS A 193 22.95 -12.22 36.24
CA LYS A 193 22.41 -11.29 37.23
C LYS A 193 22.35 -9.85 36.71
N LEU A 194 23.43 -9.37 36.09
CA LEU A 194 23.47 -8.01 35.51
C LEU A 194 22.42 -7.86 34.40
N TYR A 195 22.29 -8.85 33.52
CA TYR A 195 21.31 -8.85 32.44
C TYR A 195 19.87 -8.78 32.98
N ASP A 196 19.54 -9.64 33.94
CA ASP A 196 18.20 -9.68 34.53
C ASP A 196 17.88 -8.39 35.30
N GLU A 197 18.84 -7.86 36.08
CA GLU A 197 18.68 -6.58 36.79
C GLU A 197 18.40 -5.42 35.82
N GLN A 198 19.17 -5.31 34.72
CA GLN A 198 18.92 -4.23 33.74
C GLN A 198 17.57 -4.39 33.03
N ARG A 199 17.16 -5.63 32.76
CA ARG A 199 15.85 -5.93 32.18
C ARG A 199 14.72 -5.55 33.13
N GLU A 200 14.84 -5.87 34.41
CA GLU A 200 13.88 -5.50 35.45
C GLU A 200 13.80 -3.98 35.64
N ILE A 201 14.94 -3.29 35.71
CA ILE A 201 15.00 -1.83 35.79
C ILE A 201 14.28 -1.21 34.59
N LYS A 202 14.61 -1.64 33.37
CA LYS A 202 13.94 -1.14 32.17
C LYS A 202 12.42 -1.33 32.24
N ALA A 203 11.97 -2.52 32.62
CA ALA A 203 10.55 -2.84 32.71
C ALA A 203 9.83 -1.98 33.77
N ASP A 204 10.39 -1.87 34.97
CA ASP A 204 9.85 -1.05 36.06
C ASP A 204 9.78 0.43 35.69
N ARG A 205 10.84 0.99 35.09
CA ARG A 205 10.87 2.41 34.69
C ARG A 205 9.87 2.74 33.60
N LEU A 206 9.74 1.87 32.59
CA LEU A 206 8.73 2.03 31.55
C LEU A 206 7.32 1.86 32.11
N GLY A 207 7.10 0.93 33.05
CA GLY A 207 5.82 0.74 33.73
C GLY A 207 5.39 1.97 34.53
N LYS A 208 6.30 2.51 35.36
CA LYS A 208 6.06 3.74 36.14
C LYS A 208 5.78 4.94 35.24
N ARG A 209 6.54 5.09 34.16
CA ARG A 209 6.32 6.15 33.17
C ARG A 209 4.95 6.03 32.51
N ALA A 210 4.55 4.82 32.14
CA ALA A 210 3.24 4.58 31.54
C ALA A 210 2.09 4.98 32.50
N GLU A 211 2.22 4.68 33.79
CA GLU A 211 1.22 5.08 34.80
C GLU A 211 1.16 6.60 34.96
N LEU A 212 2.31 7.29 34.99
CA LEU A 212 2.35 8.77 35.04
C LEU A 212 1.70 9.41 33.81
N LEU A 213 1.90 8.83 32.63
CA LEU A 213 1.37 9.35 31.38
C LEU A 213 -0.10 9.00 31.13
N LYS A 214 -0.73 8.21 32.00
CA LYS A 214 -2.13 7.80 31.85
C LYS A 214 -3.08 8.98 31.83
N THR A 215 -3.01 9.86 32.84
CA THR A 215 -3.89 11.03 32.95
C THR A 215 -3.69 12.03 31.80
N PRO A 216 -2.45 12.45 31.44
CA PRO A 216 -2.24 13.28 30.25
C PRO A 216 -2.73 12.62 28.96
N SER A 217 -2.56 11.31 28.80
CA SER A 217 -3.01 10.59 27.61
C SER A 217 -4.53 10.52 27.51
N GLU A 218 -5.23 10.31 28.63
CA GLU A 218 -6.70 10.35 28.69
C GLU A 218 -7.25 11.75 28.37
N LEU A 219 -6.61 12.81 28.86
CA LEU A 219 -6.99 14.19 28.55
C LEU A 219 -6.73 14.54 27.09
N ARG A 220 -5.59 14.11 26.54
CA ARG A 220 -5.29 14.23 25.10
C ARG A 220 -6.35 13.52 24.27
N LYS A 221 -6.69 12.28 24.63
CA LYS A 221 -7.75 11.53 23.94
C LYS A 221 -9.09 12.26 23.99
N LYS A 222 -9.50 12.80 25.15
CA LYS A 222 -10.73 13.60 25.27
C LYS A 222 -10.71 14.86 24.41
N LYS A 223 -9.57 15.55 24.34
CA LYS A 223 -9.37 16.74 23.48
C LYS A 223 -9.50 16.36 22.00
N ASP A 224 -8.82 15.31 21.58
CA ASP A 224 -8.82 14.84 20.19
C ASP A 224 -10.20 14.28 19.78
N ASP A 225 -10.87 13.57 20.68
CA ASP A 225 -12.24 13.07 20.48
C ASP A 225 -13.24 14.23 20.42
N TYR A 226 -13.09 15.27 21.25
CA TYR A 226 -13.93 16.47 21.17
C TYR A 226 -13.75 17.18 19.83
N LEU A 227 -12.50 17.39 19.39
CA LEU A 227 -12.21 17.99 18.09
C LEU A 227 -12.81 17.15 16.96
N ARG A 228 -12.62 15.82 16.98
CA ARG A 228 -13.15 14.89 15.98
C ARG A 228 -14.67 14.85 15.94
N ASN A 229 -15.32 14.86 17.10
CA ASN A 229 -16.78 14.78 17.21
C ASN A 229 -17.48 16.10 16.85
N GLN A 230 -16.80 17.24 17.01
CA GLN A 230 -17.33 18.56 16.62
C GLN A 230 -17.00 18.92 15.18
N LEU A 231 -15.90 18.38 14.63
CA LEU A 231 -15.63 18.34 13.19
C LEU A 231 -16.53 17.28 12.53
N ILE A 232 -17.86 17.45 12.61
CA ILE A 232 -18.78 16.65 11.79
C ILE A 232 -18.63 17.16 10.35
N GLY A 233 -17.68 16.56 9.63
CA GLY A 233 -17.44 16.81 8.21
C GLY A 233 -16.22 17.67 7.92
N PHE A 234 -16.09 18.00 6.65
CA PHE A 234 -15.01 18.80 6.09
C PHE A 234 -15.26 20.28 6.35
N THR A 235 -14.19 21.06 6.52
CA THR A 235 -14.33 22.53 6.55
C THR A 235 -14.93 23.02 5.23
N PRO A 236 -15.61 24.18 5.20
CA PRO A 236 -16.15 24.73 3.96
C PRO A 236 -15.11 24.82 2.84
N THR A 237 -13.88 25.22 3.17
CA THR A 237 -12.76 25.28 2.22
C THR A 237 -12.36 23.91 1.69
N GLN A 238 -12.32 22.88 2.54
CA GLN A 238 -12.03 21.51 2.10
C GLN A 238 -13.14 20.95 1.22
N LEU A 239 -14.42 21.23 1.54
CA LEU A 239 -15.55 20.84 0.69
C LEU A 239 -15.49 21.49 -0.68
N GLU A 240 -15.22 22.79 -0.76
CA GLU A 240 -15.08 23.49 -2.05
C GLU A 240 -13.86 22.98 -2.84
N GLY A 241 -12.76 22.63 -2.16
CA GLY A 241 -11.62 21.95 -2.80
C GLY A 241 -12.00 20.59 -3.40
N LEU A 242 -12.77 19.79 -2.69
CA LEU A 242 -13.29 18.51 -3.19
C LEU A 242 -14.26 18.69 -4.35
N LYS A 243 -15.19 19.66 -4.27
CA LYS A 243 -16.07 19.98 -5.39
C LYS A 243 -15.32 20.41 -6.63
N THR A 244 -14.27 21.21 -6.47
CA THR A 244 -13.40 21.63 -7.57
C THR A 244 -12.71 20.42 -8.21
N LYS A 245 -12.14 19.52 -7.39
CA LYS A 245 -11.54 18.26 -7.86
C LYS A 245 -12.54 17.40 -8.65
N VAL A 246 -13.77 17.28 -8.15
CA VAL A 246 -14.84 16.49 -8.80
C VAL A 246 -15.33 17.17 -10.09
N ALA A 247 -15.38 18.50 -10.13
CA ALA A 247 -15.71 19.25 -11.35
C ALA A 247 -14.64 19.08 -12.45
N SER A 248 -13.36 18.99 -12.07
CA SER A 248 -12.23 18.72 -12.97
C SER A 248 -11.81 17.25 -12.99
N TYR A 249 -12.74 16.32 -12.78
CA TYR A 249 -12.43 14.89 -12.69
C TYR A 249 -11.79 14.37 -13.98
N ASP A 250 -10.66 13.66 -13.85
CA ASP A 250 -10.00 13.04 -14.99
C ASP A 250 -10.72 11.74 -15.39
N TYR A 251 -11.30 11.69 -16.60
CA TYR A 251 -11.94 10.49 -17.15
C TYR A 251 -10.97 9.63 -17.98
N SER A 252 -9.68 9.98 -18.01
CA SER A 252 -8.64 9.19 -18.66
C SER A 252 -8.36 7.92 -17.85
N ILE A 253 -7.91 6.86 -18.51
CA ILE A 253 -7.48 5.66 -17.80
C ILE A 253 -6.16 5.88 -17.04
N LEU A 254 -5.34 6.84 -17.48
CA LEU A 254 -4.01 7.08 -16.93
C LEU A 254 -4.09 7.80 -15.58
N GLY A 255 -5.05 8.69 -15.39
CA GLY A 255 -5.27 9.37 -14.11
C GLY A 255 -5.62 8.45 -12.94
N HIS A 256 -6.05 7.22 -13.25
CA HIS A 256 -6.44 6.19 -12.27
C HIS A 256 -5.60 4.92 -12.39
N GLN A 257 -4.46 5.00 -13.11
CA GLN A 257 -3.55 3.87 -13.27
C GLN A 257 -2.37 4.01 -12.31
N ILE A 258 -2.20 3.02 -11.45
CA ILE A 258 -1.00 2.84 -10.64
C ILE A 258 -0.04 1.95 -11.41
N SER A 259 1.19 2.43 -11.62
CA SER A 259 2.24 1.69 -12.30
C SER A 259 3.43 1.50 -11.37
N VAL A 260 3.62 0.27 -10.90
CA VAL A 260 4.74 -0.06 -10.01
C VAL A 260 5.81 -0.79 -10.83
N GLY A 261 6.77 -0.02 -11.33
CA GLY A 261 7.81 -0.51 -12.24
C GLY A 261 8.70 -1.61 -11.63
N ALA A 262 9.01 -1.53 -10.33
CA ALA A 262 9.85 -2.50 -9.63
C ALA A 262 9.30 -3.94 -9.71
N TYR A 263 7.98 -4.08 -9.80
CA TYR A 263 7.29 -5.37 -9.79
C TYR A 263 6.48 -5.62 -11.08
N ASN A 264 6.66 -4.77 -12.10
CA ASN A 264 5.90 -4.81 -13.36
C ASN A 264 4.38 -4.86 -13.18
N ILE A 265 3.86 -4.20 -12.14
CA ILE A 265 2.43 -4.15 -11.85
C ILE A 265 1.83 -2.92 -12.54
N VAL A 266 0.75 -3.16 -13.25
CA VAL A 266 -0.13 -2.10 -13.75
C VAL A 266 -1.51 -2.36 -13.17
N ASP A 267 -1.94 -1.46 -12.30
CA ASP A 267 -3.19 -1.54 -11.57
C ASP A 267 -4.10 -0.37 -11.93
N ARG A 268 -5.38 -0.66 -12.11
CA ARG A 268 -6.45 0.24 -12.52
C ARG A 268 -7.69 0.00 -11.67
N CYS A 269 -7.56 -0.60 -10.49
CA CYS A 269 -8.67 -0.78 -9.55
C CYS A 269 -9.39 0.54 -9.23
N GLU A 270 -8.64 1.65 -9.11
CA GLU A 270 -9.21 2.98 -8.84
C GLU A 270 -10.09 3.52 -9.97
N VAL A 271 -10.04 2.92 -11.16
CA VAL A 271 -10.98 3.23 -12.25
C VAL A 271 -12.41 2.91 -11.84
N CYS A 272 -12.63 1.78 -11.15
CA CYS A 272 -13.93 1.36 -10.63
C CYS A 272 -14.16 1.79 -9.19
N HIS A 273 -13.13 1.71 -8.37
CA HIS A 273 -13.14 2.09 -6.97
C HIS A 273 -12.74 3.55 -6.77
N ALA A 274 -13.40 4.44 -7.50
CA ALA A 274 -13.04 5.86 -7.59
C ALA A 274 -13.07 6.60 -6.24
N GLY A 275 -13.85 6.11 -5.27
CA GLY A 275 -13.95 6.68 -3.93
C GLY A 275 -12.96 6.12 -2.90
N ILE A 276 -12.14 5.13 -3.26
CA ILE A 276 -11.38 4.31 -2.29
C ILE A 276 -10.37 5.12 -1.48
N ARG A 277 -9.78 6.15 -2.11
CA ARG A 277 -8.81 7.08 -1.51
C ARG A 277 -9.35 8.48 -1.29
N GLU A 278 -10.67 8.67 -1.42
CA GLU A 278 -11.25 9.97 -1.09
C GLU A 278 -11.06 10.25 0.41
N PRO A 279 -10.73 11.50 0.79
CA PRO A 279 -10.54 11.83 2.19
C PRO A 279 -11.85 11.70 2.95
N VAL A 280 -12.99 11.98 2.29
CA VAL A 280 -14.32 11.79 2.86
C VAL A 280 -14.57 10.32 3.11
N GLU A 281 -15.10 9.97 4.28
CA GLU A 281 -15.60 8.62 4.52
C GLU A 281 -16.90 8.42 3.73
N LEU A 282 -16.84 7.57 2.72
CA LEU A 282 -17.94 7.26 1.81
C LEU A 282 -18.44 5.86 2.13
N ARG A 283 -19.71 5.75 2.52
CA ARG A 283 -20.41 4.46 2.71
C ARG A 283 -21.35 4.21 1.53
N PRO A 284 -21.79 2.95 1.29
CA PRO A 284 -22.64 2.67 0.15
C PRO A 284 -23.92 3.51 0.11
N ALA A 285 -24.57 3.72 1.26
CA ALA A 285 -25.78 4.53 1.36
C ALA A 285 -25.55 6.00 0.97
N ASP A 286 -24.35 6.54 1.16
CA ASP A 286 -24.03 7.93 0.84
C ASP A 286 -24.01 8.16 -0.69
N LEU A 287 -23.76 7.10 -1.48
CA LEU A 287 -23.65 7.11 -2.95
C LEU A 287 -24.72 6.26 -3.64
N ALA A 288 -25.87 6.07 -2.99
CA ALA A 288 -27.01 5.40 -3.59
C ALA A 288 -27.55 6.17 -4.83
N PRO A 289 -28.10 5.48 -5.83
CA PRO A 289 -28.57 6.11 -7.08
C PRO A 289 -29.65 7.17 -6.85
N ASP A 290 -30.56 6.90 -5.91
CA ASP A 290 -31.68 7.78 -5.56
C ASP A 290 -31.29 8.88 -4.55
N GLY A 291 -30.01 8.96 -4.17
CA GLY A 291 -29.45 9.98 -3.31
C GLY A 291 -28.97 9.47 -1.94
N PRO A 292 -28.26 10.32 -1.17
CA PRO A 292 -27.64 9.93 0.09
C PRO A 292 -28.65 9.40 1.12
N GLY A 293 -28.32 8.29 1.77
CA GLY A 293 -29.15 7.61 2.77
C GLY A 293 -30.22 6.68 2.20
N LYS A 294 -30.22 6.42 0.88
CA LYS A 294 -31.13 5.48 0.21
C LYS A 294 -30.49 4.10 0.01
N GLU A 295 -31.24 3.18 -0.61
CA GLU A 295 -30.81 1.81 -0.87
C GLU A 295 -29.62 1.77 -1.86
N PRO A 296 -28.49 1.13 -1.50
CA PRO A 296 -27.29 1.11 -2.34
C PRO A 296 -27.33 0.03 -3.44
N ASP A 297 -26.97 0.43 -4.66
CA ASP A 297 -26.74 -0.49 -5.79
C ASP A 297 -25.30 -1.05 -5.78
N SER A 298 -24.95 -1.83 -6.81
CA SER A 298 -23.60 -2.39 -6.95
C SER A 298 -22.53 -1.33 -7.15
N LEU A 299 -22.84 -0.24 -7.86
CA LEU A 299 -21.92 0.89 -8.07
C LEU A 299 -21.65 1.65 -6.78
N ALA A 300 -22.70 1.91 -6.00
CA ALA A 300 -22.58 2.54 -4.70
C ALA A 300 -21.63 1.78 -3.77
N ARG A 301 -21.64 0.44 -3.83
CA ARG A 301 -20.69 -0.42 -3.10
C ARG A 301 -19.26 -0.36 -3.64
N ALA A 302 -19.06 -0.04 -4.92
CA ALA A 302 -17.73 0.12 -5.51
C ALA A 302 -17.12 1.50 -5.21
N PHE A 303 -17.96 2.53 -5.08
CA PHE A 303 -17.55 3.92 -4.91
C PHE A 303 -17.21 4.33 -3.47
N VAL A 304 -17.15 3.38 -2.55
CA VAL A 304 -16.90 3.64 -1.13
C VAL A 304 -15.42 3.87 -0.84
N SER A 305 -15.18 4.40 0.36
CA SER A 305 -13.85 4.47 0.95
C SER A 305 -13.28 3.10 1.28
N HIS A 306 -11.94 3.02 1.37
CA HIS A 306 -11.30 1.83 1.89
C HIS A 306 -11.80 1.50 3.31
N PRO A 307 -12.19 0.23 3.61
CA PRO A 307 -12.67 -0.15 4.93
C PRO A 307 -11.69 0.13 6.07
N ASN A 308 -10.40 0.09 5.76
CA ASN A 308 -9.30 0.40 6.68
C ASN A 308 -8.41 1.49 6.08
N LYS A 309 -8.76 2.78 6.23
CA LYS A 309 -7.97 3.88 5.64
C LYS A 309 -6.57 4.03 6.22
N GLU A 310 -6.39 3.62 7.47
CA GLU A 310 -5.11 3.75 8.21
C GLU A 310 -4.01 2.90 7.57
N ILE A 311 -4.38 1.80 6.89
CA ILE A 311 -3.42 0.94 6.19
C ILE A 311 -2.59 1.70 5.16
N PHE A 312 -3.13 2.77 4.55
CA PHE A 312 -2.43 3.54 3.53
C PHE A 312 -1.23 4.32 4.08
N GLN A 313 -1.16 4.54 5.39
CA GLN A 313 -0.01 5.17 6.04
C GLN A 313 1.21 4.25 6.07
N VAL A 314 0.98 2.93 6.14
CA VAL A 314 2.04 1.90 6.17
C VAL A 314 2.22 1.22 4.82
N HIS A 315 1.17 1.09 4.02
CA HIS A 315 1.17 0.50 2.67
C HIS A 315 0.56 1.48 1.66
N ASN A 316 1.41 2.31 1.05
CA ASN A 316 0.96 3.27 0.02
C ASN A 316 0.62 2.55 -1.30
N PRO A 317 -0.64 2.59 -1.78
CA PRO A 317 -1.04 1.95 -3.04
C PRO A 317 -0.22 2.43 -4.24
N GLU A 318 0.27 3.67 -4.27
CA GLU A 318 1.12 4.15 -5.38
C GLU A 318 2.45 3.40 -5.50
N LYS A 319 2.90 2.80 -4.41
CA LYS A 319 4.15 2.03 -4.35
C LYS A 319 3.95 0.53 -4.54
N PHE A 320 2.79 0.00 -4.20
CA PHE A 320 2.54 -1.45 -4.18
C PHE A 320 1.45 -1.90 -5.15
N GLY A 321 0.49 -1.04 -5.50
CA GLY A 321 -0.74 -1.41 -6.20
C GLY A 321 -1.75 -2.12 -5.28
N CYS A 322 -3.01 -2.08 -5.65
CA CYS A 322 -4.11 -2.72 -4.91
C CYS A 322 -4.10 -4.25 -5.10
N ALA A 323 -3.82 -4.71 -6.32
CA ALA A 323 -3.76 -6.13 -6.69
C ALA A 323 -2.64 -6.90 -5.96
N SER A 324 -1.65 -6.21 -5.39
CA SER A 324 -0.59 -6.85 -4.58
C SER A 324 -1.13 -7.47 -3.30
N CYS A 325 -2.12 -6.82 -2.67
CA CYS A 325 -2.77 -7.31 -1.47
C CYS A 325 -4.03 -8.13 -1.80
N HIS A 326 -4.82 -7.66 -2.76
CA HIS A 326 -6.13 -8.22 -3.06
C HIS A 326 -6.15 -9.29 -4.15
N TRP A 327 -5.10 -9.39 -4.97
CA TRP A 327 -5.09 -10.14 -6.23
C TRP A 327 -6.13 -9.62 -7.24
N GLY A 328 -6.48 -10.44 -8.24
CA GLY A 328 -7.33 -10.06 -9.36
C GLY A 328 -6.52 -9.62 -10.58
N ASN A 329 -7.22 -9.02 -11.53
CA ASN A 329 -6.64 -8.52 -12.78
C ASN A 329 -6.68 -6.99 -12.76
N GLY A 330 -5.68 -6.37 -12.13
CA GLY A 330 -5.56 -4.92 -12.05
C GLY A 330 -5.52 -4.21 -13.41
N ARG A 331 -5.29 -4.90 -14.53
CA ARG A 331 -5.28 -4.29 -15.87
C ARG A 331 -6.68 -4.19 -16.49
N ALA A 332 -7.62 -4.99 -16.02
CA ALA A 332 -8.95 -5.12 -16.62
C ALA A 332 -9.93 -4.11 -16.04
N THR A 333 -10.55 -3.31 -16.92
CA THR A 333 -11.47 -2.22 -16.56
C THR A 333 -12.86 -2.37 -17.19
N THR A 334 -13.14 -3.51 -17.85
CA THR A 334 -14.36 -3.69 -18.64
C THR A 334 -15.52 -4.33 -17.89
N SER A 335 -15.26 -5.03 -16.78
CA SER A 335 -16.29 -5.63 -15.91
C SER A 335 -15.67 -6.04 -14.58
N ASP A 336 -16.50 -6.18 -13.55
CA ASP A 336 -16.14 -6.76 -12.26
C ASP A 336 -15.59 -8.20 -12.39
N THR A 337 -16.19 -9.02 -13.26
CA THR A 337 -15.76 -10.40 -13.48
C THR A 337 -14.34 -10.46 -14.03
N LYS A 338 -14.00 -9.57 -14.96
CA LYS A 338 -12.63 -9.49 -15.51
C LYS A 338 -11.67 -8.83 -14.52
N GLY A 339 -12.06 -7.72 -13.89
CA GLY A 339 -11.23 -6.96 -12.94
C GLY A 339 -10.90 -7.75 -11.67
N HIS A 340 -11.87 -8.45 -11.09
CA HIS A 340 -11.67 -9.33 -9.94
C HIS A 340 -11.03 -10.69 -10.31
N GLY A 341 -10.58 -10.86 -11.56
CA GLY A 341 -9.85 -12.06 -12.00
C GLY A 341 -10.68 -13.34 -12.02
N ARG A 342 -12.02 -13.25 -12.02
CA ARG A 342 -12.95 -14.40 -12.08
C ARG A 342 -13.23 -14.89 -13.50
N HIS A 343 -12.61 -14.27 -14.50
CA HIS A 343 -12.70 -14.70 -15.89
C HIS A 343 -11.94 -16.02 -16.09
N LYS A 344 -12.51 -16.98 -16.84
CA LYS A 344 -11.99 -18.34 -17.05
C LYS A 344 -10.53 -18.47 -17.56
N PHE A 345 -9.95 -17.40 -18.07
CA PHE A 345 -8.58 -17.37 -18.60
C PHE A 345 -7.59 -16.61 -17.70
N TRP A 346 -8.05 -16.15 -16.54
CA TRP A 346 -7.20 -15.49 -15.56
C TRP A 346 -6.82 -16.47 -14.46
N LEU A 347 -5.54 -16.51 -14.12
CA LEU A 347 -5.00 -17.51 -13.18
C LEU A 347 -5.16 -17.12 -11.71
N TRP A 348 -5.25 -15.82 -11.43
CA TRP A 348 -5.13 -15.26 -10.08
C TRP A 348 -6.37 -14.43 -9.72
N PRO A 349 -7.51 -15.08 -9.37
CA PRO A 349 -8.69 -14.36 -8.95
C PRO A 349 -8.41 -13.55 -7.68
N MET A 350 -9.18 -12.49 -7.47
CA MET A 350 -9.17 -11.74 -6.21
C MET A 350 -9.47 -12.68 -5.05
N PHE A 351 -8.80 -12.47 -3.92
CA PHE A 351 -9.05 -13.27 -2.73
C PHE A 351 -10.50 -13.17 -2.25
N GLU A 352 -10.96 -14.22 -1.59
CA GLU A 352 -12.22 -14.18 -0.86
C GLU A 352 -12.16 -13.14 0.28
N LYS A 353 -13.32 -12.72 0.77
CA LYS A 353 -13.46 -11.61 1.71
C LYS A 353 -12.57 -11.76 2.95
N GLU A 354 -12.46 -12.99 3.46
CA GLU A 354 -11.71 -13.33 4.67
C GLU A 354 -10.19 -13.19 4.49
N ASN A 355 -9.72 -13.26 3.23
CA ASN A 355 -8.30 -13.23 2.86
C ASN A 355 -7.97 -12.02 1.99
N THR A 356 -8.84 -11.01 1.93
CA THR A 356 -8.71 -9.88 1.03
C THR A 356 -7.42 -9.10 1.27
N GLU A 357 -6.84 -9.15 2.47
CA GLU A 357 -5.55 -8.51 2.80
C GLU A 357 -4.40 -9.53 2.99
N ALA A 358 -4.60 -10.80 2.61
CA ALA A 358 -3.61 -11.86 2.81
C ALA A 358 -2.48 -11.84 1.77
N GLY A 359 -2.64 -11.09 0.68
CA GLY A 359 -1.60 -10.90 -0.32
C GLY A 359 -0.48 -10.01 0.20
N CYS A 360 0.75 -10.43 -0.09
CA CYS A 360 1.94 -9.58 0.04
C CYS A 360 2.82 -9.86 -1.17
N GLN A 361 3.29 -8.81 -1.83
CA GLN A 361 4.37 -8.94 -2.80
C GLN A 361 5.72 -8.95 -2.08
N GLN A 362 6.48 -10.02 -2.27
CA GLN A 362 7.83 -10.22 -1.74
C GLN A 362 8.87 -9.53 -2.61
#